data_AF-A0A3A0G789-F1
#
_entry.id   AF-A0A3A0G789-F1
#
_cell.length_a   1.000
_cell.length_b   1.000
_cell.length_c   1.000
_cell.angle_alpha   90.00
_cell.angle_beta   90.00
_cell.angle_gamma   90.00
#
_symmetry.space_group_name_H-M   'P 1'
#
loop_
_entity.id
_entity.type
_entity.pdbx_description
1 polymer ?
#
loop_
_entity_poly.entity_id
_entity_poly.type
_entity_poly.pdbx_seq_one_letter_code
_entity_poly.pdbx_strand_id
1 'polypeptide(L)'
;MGMSTGLEATIVPRRGLAFRAIPAGPILGRRGWGLVTSVGRLARGCWAAWRAMAADRPRAVLITGGYVSVPVAVAAWLRRVPMLVYLPDVRPGLAVRLVARLADRIAVTCDAAARHFDASRTHVTGYPVRAAVRDADRTAARRRLGAVGDEPVVLVFGGSQGAWRLNEAVAGGAPDLLARARVVHVTGPAGHDAAVAAANRLDPAQRARYHVHAYLHDDDMAAA
;
A
#
# COMPACT_ATOMS: atom_id res chain seq x y z
N MET A 1 13.25 4.60 -6.62
CA MET A 1 14.20 4.36 -5.50
C MET A 1 13.41 3.79 -4.34
N GLY A 2 13.95 2.84 -3.57
CA GLY A 2 13.23 2.20 -2.46
C GLY A 2 14.17 1.57 -1.43
N MET A 3 13.62 1.08 -0.32
CA MET A 3 14.42 0.28 0.64
C MET A 3 14.65 -1.11 0.05
N SER A 4 15.81 -1.71 0.33
CA SER A 4 16.12 -3.09 -0.11
C SER A 4 15.16 -4.14 0.47
N THR A 5 14.60 -3.86 1.65
CA THR A 5 13.61 -4.72 2.32
C THR A 5 12.16 -4.32 1.99
N GLY A 6 11.96 -3.33 1.13
CA GLY A 6 10.63 -2.87 0.73
C GLY A 6 10.01 -3.76 -0.35
N LEU A 7 8.68 -3.76 -0.45
CA LEU A 7 7.96 -4.49 -1.49
C LEU A 7 8.35 -4.03 -2.91
N GLU A 8 8.74 -2.76 -3.03
CA GLU A 8 9.22 -2.13 -4.24
C GLU A 8 10.47 -2.82 -4.81
N ALA A 9 11.33 -3.40 -3.96
CA ALA A 9 12.51 -4.15 -4.38
C ALA A 9 12.14 -5.41 -5.17
N THR A 10 10.92 -5.92 -4.99
CA THR A 10 10.40 -7.09 -5.72
C THR A 10 9.52 -6.67 -6.89
N ILE A 11 8.62 -5.70 -6.69
CA ILE A 11 7.64 -5.30 -7.72
C ILE A 11 8.29 -4.52 -8.86
N VAL A 12 9.19 -3.56 -8.56
CA VAL A 12 9.74 -2.65 -9.56
C VAL A 12 10.59 -3.40 -10.61
N PRO A 13 11.53 -4.29 -10.22
CA PRO A 13 12.29 -5.06 -11.21
C PRO A 13 11.42 -6.00 -12.06
N ARG A 14 10.36 -6.60 -11.48
CA ARG A 14 9.41 -7.46 -12.22
C ARG A 14 8.67 -6.72 -13.33
N ARG A 15 8.54 -5.40 -13.22
CA ARG A 15 7.94 -4.54 -14.25
C ARG A 15 8.97 -3.99 -15.25
N GLY A 16 10.23 -4.47 -15.23
CA GLY A 16 11.31 -4.02 -16.12
C GLY A 16 11.83 -2.61 -15.81
N LEU A 17 11.51 -2.06 -14.63
CA LEU A 17 11.91 -0.72 -14.24
C LEU A 17 13.20 -0.75 -13.42
N ALA A 18 14.04 0.28 -13.60
CA ALA A 18 15.28 0.42 -12.85
C ALA A 18 15.00 0.64 -11.35
N PHE A 19 15.51 -0.27 -10.51
CA PHE A 19 15.42 -0.16 -9.06
C PHE A 19 16.77 0.21 -8.46
N ARG A 20 16.77 1.22 -7.57
CA ARG A 20 17.93 1.59 -6.76
C ARG A 20 17.56 1.49 -5.29
N ALA A 21 18.28 0.61 -4.59
CA ALA A 21 18.15 0.44 -3.14
C ALA A 21 18.84 1.60 -2.42
N ILE A 22 18.11 2.29 -1.56
CA ILE A 22 18.62 3.40 -0.76
C ILE A 22 18.57 2.99 0.72
N PRO A 23 19.70 3.06 1.46
CA PRO A 23 19.71 2.85 2.89
C PRO A 23 18.78 3.85 3.60
N ALA A 24 17.78 3.34 4.31
CA ALA A 24 16.87 4.14 5.11
C ALA A 24 16.35 3.32 6.30
N GLY A 25 15.74 3.98 7.28
CA GLY A 25 15.15 3.33 8.43
C GLY A 25 14.49 4.29 9.42
N PRO A 26 13.77 3.74 10.42
CA PRO A 26 13.11 4.54 11.44
C PRO A 26 14.14 5.23 12.35
N ILE A 27 13.91 6.53 12.58
CA ILE A 27 14.70 7.34 13.52
C ILE A 27 13.97 7.48 14.87
N LEU A 28 12.63 7.54 14.86
CA LEU A 28 11.85 7.63 16.09
C LEU A 28 11.95 6.38 16.96
N GLY A 29 11.92 6.58 18.27
CA GLY A 29 12.00 5.52 19.27
C GLY A 29 13.43 5.02 19.54
N ARG A 30 14.43 5.51 18.78
CA ARG A 30 15.84 5.17 18.98
C ARG A 30 16.48 6.16 19.97
N ARG A 31 17.27 5.65 20.93
CA ARG A 31 18.04 6.44 21.91
C ARG A 31 19.51 6.00 21.91
N GLY A 32 20.40 6.88 22.36
CA GLY A 32 21.84 6.60 22.46
C GLY A 32 22.46 6.14 21.13
N TRP A 33 23.18 5.02 21.16
CA TRP A 33 23.81 4.39 19.98
C TRP A 33 22.83 4.06 18.85
N GLY A 34 21.56 3.75 19.17
CA GLY A 34 20.54 3.49 18.16
C GLY A 34 20.18 4.72 17.33
N LEU A 35 20.29 5.92 17.90
CA LEU A 35 20.05 7.17 17.18
C LEU A 35 21.23 7.49 16.25
N VAL A 36 22.46 7.37 16.76
CA VAL A 36 23.69 7.62 15.99
C VAL A 36 23.76 6.72 14.76
N THR A 37 23.48 5.42 14.93
CA THR A 37 23.44 4.46 13.81
C THR A 37 22.35 4.80 12.79
N SER A 38 21.18 5.27 13.24
CA SER A 38 20.07 5.68 12.37
C SER A 38 20.40 6.95 11.57
N VAL A 39 21.04 7.93 12.20
CA VAL A 39 21.54 9.15 11.53
C VAL A 39 22.64 8.80 10.51
N GLY A 40 23.59 7.94 10.87
CA GLY A 40 24.63 7.48 9.95
C GLY A 40 24.06 6.71 8.75
N ARG A 41 22.99 5.93 8.96
CA ARG A 41 22.25 5.27 7.87
C ARG A 41 21.52 6.29 6.99
N LEU A 42 20.91 7.31 7.58
CA LEU A 42 20.26 8.39 6.82
C LEU A 42 21.28 9.14 5.95
N ALA A 43 22.43 9.51 6.50
CA ALA A 43 23.49 10.21 5.77
C ALA A 43 24.00 9.38 4.58
N ARG A 44 24.24 8.08 4.79
CA ARG A 44 24.57 7.13 3.70
C ARG A 44 23.46 7.04 2.67
N GLY A 45 22.21 7.04 3.10
CA GLY A 45 21.03 7.11 2.24
C GLY A 45 21.01 8.36 1.37
N CYS A 46 21.22 9.54 1.96
CA CYS A 46 21.27 10.81 1.26
C CYS A 46 22.37 10.81 0.20
N TRP A 47 23.57 10.34 0.55
CA TRP A 47 24.70 10.28 -0.39
C TRP A 47 24.44 9.30 -1.54
N ALA A 48 23.90 8.11 -1.25
CA ALA A 48 23.52 7.14 -2.26
C ALA A 48 22.44 7.70 -3.22
N ALA A 49 21.41 8.35 -2.67
CA ALA A 49 20.37 9.00 -3.46
C ALA A 49 20.92 10.16 -4.31
N TRP A 50 21.83 10.96 -3.75
CA TRP A 50 22.48 12.06 -4.46
C TRP A 50 23.32 11.56 -5.65
N ARG A 51 24.11 10.50 -5.46
CA ARG A 51 24.88 9.86 -6.54
C ARG A 51 23.97 9.26 -7.62
N ALA A 52 22.90 8.59 -7.19
CA ALA A 52 21.92 8.03 -8.10
C ALA A 52 21.25 9.11 -8.96
N MET A 53 20.82 10.22 -8.36
CA MET A 53 20.27 11.36 -9.10
C MET A 53 21.29 12.05 -10.00
N ALA A 54 22.57 12.05 -9.65
CA ALA A 54 23.62 12.56 -10.51
C ALA A 54 23.79 11.73 -11.80
N ALA A 55 23.64 10.40 -11.68
CA ALA A 55 23.69 9.48 -12.81
C ALA A 55 22.39 9.53 -13.65
N ASP A 56 21.24 9.45 -12.99
CA ASP A 56 19.93 9.35 -13.65
C ASP A 56 19.42 10.69 -14.20
N ARG A 57 19.94 11.82 -13.68
CA ARG A 57 19.55 13.20 -14.01
C ARG A 57 18.02 13.38 -14.15
N PRO A 58 17.23 13.03 -13.12
CA PRO A 58 15.79 13.14 -13.20
C PRO A 58 15.36 14.60 -13.34
N ARG A 59 14.31 14.85 -14.13
CA ARG A 59 13.69 16.18 -14.25
C ARG A 59 12.73 16.52 -13.12
N ALA A 60 12.22 15.50 -12.43
CA ALA A 60 11.37 15.64 -11.26
C ALA A 60 11.42 14.35 -10.41
N VAL A 61 11.02 14.45 -9.14
CA VAL A 61 10.89 13.32 -8.22
C VAL A 61 9.47 13.26 -7.65
N LEU A 62 8.84 12.10 -7.76
CA LEU A 62 7.59 11.80 -7.06
C LEU A 62 7.90 11.05 -5.75
N ILE A 63 7.34 11.54 -4.65
CA ILE A 63 7.53 10.97 -3.32
C ILE A 63 6.18 10.59 -2.73
N THR A 64 5.98 9.30 -2.44
CA THR A 64 4.73 8.76 -1.88
C THR A 64 4.82 8.43 -0.38
N GLY A 65 5.96 8.72 0.27
CA GLY A 65 6.17 8.51 1.70
C GLY A 65 7.17 7.40 2.05
N GLY A 66 7.07 6.86 3.27
CA GLY A 66 8.00 5.87 3.82
C GLY A 66 9.36 6.45 4.27
N TYR A 67 10.17 5.68 5.00
CA TYR A 67 11.45 6.19 5.54
C TYR A 67 12.46 6.56 4.46
N VAL A 68 12.41 5.92 3.29
CA VAL A 68 13.28 6.21 2.15
C VAL A 68 13.01 7.58 1.52
N SER A 69 11.81 8.14 1.72
CA SER A 69 11.47 9.46 1.19
C SER A 69 12.39 10.56 1.71
N VAL A 70 12.82 10.49 2.97
CA VAL A 70 13.64 11.53 3.61
C VAL A 70 15.00 11.70 2.91
N PRO A 71 15.86 10.66 2.79
CA PRO A 71 17.14 10.82 2.10
C PRO A 71 17.00 11.19 0.63
N VAL A 72 15.97 10.68 -0.04
CA VAL A 72 15.68 11.01 -1.45
C VAL A 72 15.27 12.48 -1.60
N ALA A 73 14.40 13.00 -0.72
CA ALA A 73 13.99 14.39 -0.72
C ALA A 73 15.16 15.34 -0.46
N VAL A 74 15.99 15.03 0.53
CA VAL A 74 17.20 15.82 0.83
C VAL A 74 18.13 15.84 -0.38
N ALA A 75 18.37 14.70 -1.03
CA ALA A 75 19.18 14.62 -2.23
C ALA A 75 18.59 15.43 -3.40
N ALA A 76 17.27 15.37 -3.61
CA ALA A 76 16.57 16.14 -4.65
C ALA A 76 16.71 17.65 -4.40
N TRP A 77 16.46 18.08 -3.16
CA TRP A 77 16.57 19.46 -2.74
C TRP A 77 17.99 20.02 -2.94
N LEU A 78 19.01 19.27 -2.51
CA LEU A 78 20.42 19.65 -2.69
C LEU A 78 20.82 19.76 -4.18
N ARG A 79 20.21 18.95 -5.05
CA ARG A 79 20.46 18.97 -6.50
C ARG A 79 19.53 19.91 -7.26
N ARG A 80 18.62 20.62 -6.58
CA ARG A 80 17.59 21.47 -7.18
C ARG A 80 16.74 20.71 -8.22
N VAL A 81 16.44 19.44 -7.94
CA VAL A 81 15.50 18.65 -8.74
C VAL A 81 14.10 18.90 -8.19
N PRO A 82 13.14 19.37 -9.01
CA PRO A 82 11.75 19.57 -8.58
C PRO A 82 11.14 18.32 -7.95
N MET A 83 10.40 18.46 -6.87
CA MET A 83 9.77 17.35 -6.18
C MET A 83 8.27 17.58 -5.91
N LEU A 84 7.51 16.53 -6.21
CA LEU A 84 6.10 16.39 -5.90
C LEU A 84 5.94 15.36 -4.79
N VAL A 85 5.34 15.76 -3.67
CA VAL A 85 4.91 14.84 -2.62
C VAL A 85 3.47 14.45 -2.86
N TYR A 86 3.16 13.16 -2.89
CA TYR A 86 1.80 12.65 -2.93
C TYR A 86 1.47 11.97 -1.61
N LEU A 87 0.43 12.46 -0.90
CA LEU A 87 -0.07 11.86 0.33
C LEU A 87 -1.41 11.16 0.08
N PRO A 88 -1.45 9.80 0.14
CA PRO A 88 -2.70 9.06 0.03
C PRO A 88 -3.58 9.17 1.29
N ASP A 89 -2.96 9.25 2.46
CA ASP A 89 -3.65 9.19 3.76
C ASP A 89 -4.28 10.53 4.16
N VAL A 90 -5.33 10.48 4.98
CA VAL A 90 -5.96 11.68 5.54
C VAL A 90 -5.01 12.45 6.47
N ARG A 91 -4.15 11.74 7.21
CA ARG A 91 -3.18 12.35 8.13
C ARG A 91 -1.75 12.01 7.71
N PRO A 92 -0.86 13.00 7.55
CA PRO A 92 0.50 12.72 7.15
C PRO A 92 1.32 12.11 8.28
N GLY A 93 2.02 11.02 7.96
CA GLY A 93 3.09 10.48 8.81
C GLY A 93 4.28 11.43 8.92
N LEU A 94 5.17 11.21 9.91
CA LEU A 94 6.28 12.13 10.18
C LEU A 94 7.22 12.32 8.98
N ALA A 95 7.55 11.24 8.27
CA ALA A 95 8.43 11.31 7.10
C ALA A 95 7.85 12.24 6.03
N VAL A 96 6.55 12.11 5.73
CA VAL A 96 5.86 12.99 4.78
C VAL A 96 5.83 14.44 5.29
N ARG A 97 5.55 14.66 6.58
CA ARG A 97 5.57 16.02 7.17
C ARG A 97 6.93 16.70 7.02
N LEU A 98 8.01 15.95 7.20
CA LEU A 98 9.38 16.47 7.03
C LEU A 98 9.67 16.79 5.57
N VAL A 99 9.38 15.86 4.67
CA VAL A 99 9.65 15.98 3.24
C VAL A 99 8.80 17.06 2.58
N ALA A 100 7.54 17.23 3.00
CA ALA A 100 6.64 18.26 2.47
C ALA A 100 7.19 19.68 2.64
N ARG A 101 8.04 19.94 3.64
CA ARG A 101 8.69 21.24 3.80
C ARG A 101 9.67 21.57 2.67
N LEU A 102 10.29 20.54 2.09
CA LEU A 102 11.23 20.64 0.97
C LEU A 102 10.52 20.60 -0.39
N ALA A 103 9.23 20.28 -0.42
CA ALA A 103 8.51 20.03 -1.65
C ALA A 103 8.11 21.32 -2.39
N ASP A 104 8.22 21.27 -3.72
CA ASP A 104 7.71 22.32 -4.61
C ASP A 104 6.19 22.28 -4.67
N ARG A 105 5.63 21.06 -4.76
CA ARG A 105 4.19 20.80 -4.83
C ARG A 105 3.82 19.61 -3.96
N ILE A 106 2.60 19.64 -3.44
CA ILE A 106 2.00 18.59 -2.62
C ILE A 106 0.66 18.22 -3.25
N ALA A 107 0.47 16.95 -3.58
CA ALA A 107 -0.79 16.39 -4.03
C ALA A 107 -1.41 15.54 -2.91
N VAL A 108 -2.69 15.76 -2.63
CA VAL A 108 -3.42 15.04 -1.58
C VAL A 108 -4.74 14.47 -2.10
N THR A 109 -5.28 13.51 -1.38
CA THR A 109 -6.50 12.80 -1.78
C THR A 109 -7.79 13.52 -1.43
N CYS A 110 -7.78 14.42 -0.45
CA CYS A 110 -8.97 15.09 0.04
C CYS A 110 -8.64 16.42 0.75
N ASP A 111 -9.67 17.27 0.94
CA ASP A 111 -9.53 18.55 1.65
C ASP A 111 -9.06 18.37 3.10
N ALA A 112 -9.49 17.29 3.77
CA ALA A 112 -9.07 17.00 5.13
C ALA A 112 -7.55 16.81 5.21
N ALA A 113 -6.95 16.14 4.23
CA ALA A 113 -5.50 16.00 4.12
C ALA A 113 -4.81 17.33 3.78
N ALA A 114 -5.42 18.16 2.94
CA ALA A 114 -4.87 19.46 2.54
C ALA A 114 -4.62 20.40 3.71
N ARG A 115 -5.48 20.35 4.75
CA ARG A 115 -5.38 21.16 5.97
C ARG A 115 -4.09 20.95 6.77
N HIS A 116 -3.33 19.89 6.48
CA HIS A 116 -2.06 19.61 7.14
C HIS A 116 -0.85 20.29 6.49
N PHE A 117 -1.03 20.96 5.34
CA PHE A 117 0.04 21.50 4.54
C PHE A 117 -0.19 22.96 4.15
N ASP A 118 0.84 23.56 3.57
CA ASP A 118 0.79 24.92 3.02
C ASP A 118 -0.15 24.98 1.80
N ALA A 119 -1.19 25.81 1.88
CA ALA A 119 -2.22 25.91 0.85
C ALA A 119 -1.68 26.37 -0.52
N SER A 120 -0.61 27.17 -0.56
CA SER A 120 -0.05 27.69 -1.83
C SER A 120 0.62 26.60 -2.68
N ARG A 121 1.03 25.50 -2.04
CA ARG A 121 1.72 24.37 -2.67
C ARG A 121 0.88 23.11 -2.74
N THR A 122 -0.28 23.09 -2.12
CA THR A 122 -1.10 21.88 -1.95
C THR A 122 -2.27 21.85 -2.92
N HIS A 123 -2.46 20.70 -3.57
CA HIS A 123 -3.50 20.45 -4.57
C HIS A 123 -4.26 19.18 -4.23
N VAL A 124 -5.58 19.25 -4.24
CA VAL A 124 -6.44 18.06 -4.05
C VAL A 124 -6.62 17.39 -5.40
N THR A 125 -5.93 16.27 -5.60
CA THR A 125 -5.94 15.52 -6.87
C THR A 125 -6.86 14.30 -6.84
N GLY A 126 -7.32 13.91 -5.65
CA GLY A 126 -8.00 12.63 -5.44
C GLY A 126 -7.02 11.46 -5.39
N TYR A 127 -7.57 10.24 -5.35
CA TYR A 127 -6.80 8.99 -5.31
C TYR A 127 -6.69 8.40 -6.72
N PRO A 128 -5.48 8.02 -7.20
CA PRO A 128 -5.33 7.37 -8.49
C PRO A 128 -5.89 5.94 -8.40
N VAL A 129 -7.05 5.73 -9.00
CA VAL A 129 -7.70 4.43 -9.09
C VAL A 129 -7.35 3.79 -10.44
N ARG A 130 -7.03 2.49 -10.43
CA ARG A 130 -6.74 1.72 -11.66
C ARG A 130 -7.98 1.70 -12.56
N ALA A 131 -7.78 1.81 -13.88
CA ALA A 131 -8.86 1.73 -14.86
C ALA A 131 -9.69 0.45 -14.68
N ALA A 132 -9.04 -0.69 -14.45
CA ALA A 132 -9.71 -1.98 -14.22
C ALA A 132 -10.75 -1.96 -13.10
N VAL A 133 -10.59 -1.14 -12.05
CA VAL A 133 -11.59 -1.01 -10.96
C VAL A 133 -12.76 -0.15 -11.42
N ARG A 134 -12.47 0.94 -12.14
CA ARG A 134 -13.49 1.88 -12.61
C ARG A 134 -14.34 1.28 -13.72
N ASP A 135 -13.73 0.47 -14.57
CA ASP A 135 -14.32 -0.11 -15.77
C ASP A 135 -14.76 -1.58 -15.53
N ALA A 136 -14.84 -2.00 -14.26
CA ALA A 136 -15.18 -3.37 -13.87
C ALA A 136 -16.65 -3.72 -14.22
N ASP A 137 -16.85 -4.84 -14.92
CA ASP A 137 -18.18 -5.40 -15.15
C ASP A 137 -18.62 -6.26 -13.95
N ARG A 138 -19.73 -5.88 -13.32
CA ARG A 138 -20.26 -6.55 -12.12
C ARG A 138 -20.53 -8.04 -12.35
N THR A 139 -21.05 -8.40 -13.52
CA THR A 139 -21.45 -9.78 -13.82
C THR A 139 -20.22 -10.67 -14.04
N ALA A 140 -19.24 -10.17 -14.79
CA ALA A 140 -17.95 -10.83 -14.99
C ALA A 140 -17.18 -10.97 -13.67
N ALA A 141 -17.17 -9.92 -12.85
CA ALA A 141 -16.58 -9.91 -11.51
C ALA A 141 -17.15 -11.02 -10.63
N ARG A 142 -18.49 -11.06 -10.49
CA ARG A 142 -19.19 -12.10 -9.72
C ARG A 142 -18.88 -13.52 -10.20
N ARG A 143 -18.85 -13.74 -11.51
CA ARG A 143 -18.46 -15.05 -12.08
C ARG A 143 -17.03 -15.42 -11.70
N ARG A 144 -16.10 -14.48 -11.80
CA ARG A 144 -14.69 -14.69 -11.52
C ARG A 144 -14.42 -15.03 -10.05
N LEU A 145 -15.20 -14.46 -9.13
CA LEU A 145 -15.13 -14.74 -7.70
C LEU A 145 -15.94 -15.98 -7.26
N GLY A 146 -16.60 -16.70 -8.18
CA GLY A 146 -17.49 -17.81 -7.84
C GLY A 146 -18.82 -17.40 -7.18
N ALA A 147 -19.06 -16.10 -7.05
CA ALA A 147 -20.25 -15.52 -6.41
C ALA A 147 -21.37 -15.21 -7.44
N VAL A 148 -21.73 -16.22 -8.25
CA VAL A 148 -22.76 -16.10 -9.30
C VAL A 148 -24.16 -16.02 -8.70
N GLY A 149 -24.97 -15.09 -9.20
CA GLY A 149 -26.36 -14.86 -8.79
C GLY A 149 -26.60 -13.47 -8.21
N ASP A 150 -27.84 -13.24 -7.77
CA ASP A 150 -28.28 -11.93 -7.27
C ASP A 150 -28.15 -11.78 -5.75
N GLU A 151 -27.83 -12.87 -5.05
CA GLU A 151 -27.59 -12.87 -3.60
C GLU A 151 -26.52 -11.82 -3.21
N PRO A 152 -26.66 -11.19 -2.02
CA PRO A 152 -25.63 -10.32 -1.49
C PRO A 152 -24.27 -11.03 -1.42
N VAL A 153 -23.21 -10.32 -1.79
CA VAL A 153 -21.82 -10.79 -1.70
C VAL A 153 -21.08 -9.89 -0.72
N VAL A 154 -20.41 -10.50 0.24
CA VAL A 154 -19.55 -9.82 1.20
C VAL A 154 -18.10 -10.13 0.85
N LEU A 155 -17.37 -9.10 0.43
CA LEU A 155 -15.91 -9.16 0.32
C LEU A 155 -15.28 -8.87 1.70
N VAL A 156 -14.47 -9.80 2.19
CA VAL A 156 -13.65 -9.64 3.39
C VAL A 156 -12.20 -9.57 2.97
N PHE A 157 -11.56 -8.42 3.19
CA PHE A 157 -10.16 -8.18 2.80
C PHE A 157 -9.38 -7.45 3.89
N GLY A 158 -8.32 -8.09 4.38
CA GLY A 158 -7.47 -7.56 5.46
C GLY A 158 -6.24 -6.75 5.00
N GLY A 159 -6.14 -6.40 3.72
CA GLY A 159 -4.95 -5.78 3.15
C GLY A 159 -3.88 -6.79 2.72
N SER A 160 -2.73 -6.30 2.23
CA SER A 160 -1.72 -7.13 1.56
C SER A 160 -1.04 -8.17 2.45
N GLN A 161 -1.03 -7.97 3.76
CA GLN A 161 -0.48 -8.92 4.73
C GLN A 161 -1.57 -9.78 5.40
N GLY A 162 -2.85 -9.49 5.14
CA GLY A 162 -3.97 -10.05 5.89
C GLY A 162 -4.17 -9.39 7.25
N ALA A 163 -5.34 -9.64 7.85
CA ALA A 163 -5.71 -9.14 9.17
C ALA A 163 -6.15 -10.31 10.05
N TRP A 164 -5.24 -10.79 10.90
CA TRP A 164 -5.48 -12.00 11.71
C TRP A 164 -6.81 -12.00 12.46
N ARG A 165 -7.09 -10.95 13.23
CA ARG A 165 -8.33 -10.83 14.02
C ARG A 165 -9.59 -10.79 13.15
N LEU A 166 -9.49 -10.18 11.96
CA LEU A 166 -10.59 -10.18 11.00
C LEU A 166 -10.83 -11.59 10.46
N ASN A 167 -9.75 -12.27 10.07
CA ASN A 167 -9.82 -13.62 9.52
C ASN A 167 -10.42 -14.60 10.52
N GLU A 168 -10.02 -14.50 11.79
CA GLU A 168 -10.54 -15.32 12.89
C GLU A 168 -12.03 -15.06 13.15
N ALA A 169 -12.43 -13.78 13.22
CA ALA A 169 -13.83 -13.42 13.42
C ALA A 169 -14.73 -13.90 12.29
N VAL A 170 -14.28 -13.76 11.04
CA VAL A 170 -15.04 -14.20 9.85
C VAL A 170 -15.10 -15.72 9.79
N ALA A 171 -14.00 -16.43 10.07
CA ALA A 171 -13.99 -17.89 10.10
C ALA A 171 -14.88 -18.46 11.21
N GLY A 172 -14.91 -17.82 12.39
CA GLY A 172 -15.77 -18.22 13.51
C GLY A 172 -17.25 -17.91 13.29
N GLY A 173 -17.57 -16.79 12.64
CA GLY A 173 -18.93 -16.36 12.32
C GLY A 173 -19.44 -16.77 10.93
N ALA A 174 -18.72 -17.66 10.23
CA ALA A 174 -19.03 -18.01 8.84
C ALA A 174 -20.47 -18.54 8.67
N PRO A 175 -21.01 -19.46 9.51
CA PRO A 175 -22.38 -19.96 9.33
C PRO A 175 -23.44 -18.85 9.29
N ASP A 176 -23.35 -17.87 10.19
CA ASP A 176 -24.31 -16.76 10.30
C ASP A 176 -24.21 -15.80 9.11
N LEU A 177 -22.99 -15.52 8.66
CA LEU A 177 -22.74 -14.70 7.46
C LEU A 177 -23.27 -15.40 6.21
N LEU A 178 -22.99 -16.70 6.09
CA LEU A 178 -23.37 -17.52 4.94
C LEU A 178 -24.88 -17.76 4.85
N ALA A 179 -25.62 -17.62 5.97
CA ALA A 179 -27.08 -17.62 5.92
C ALA A 179 -27.65 -16.41 5.16
N ARG A 180 -26.91 -15.30 5.07
CA ARG A 180 -27.39 -14.00 4.55
C ARG A 180 -26.73 -13.58 3.24
N ALA A 181 -25.51 -14.06 2.98
CA ALA A 181 -24.70 -13.63 1.84
C ALA A 181 -23.70 -14.70 1.44
N ARG A 182 -23.18 -14.60 0.22
CA ARG A 182 -21.94 -15.28 -0.17
C ARG A 182 -20.75 -14.50 0.38
N VAL A 183 -19.71 -15.20 0.80
CA VAL A 183 -18.53 -14.56 1.38
C VAL A 183 -17.32 -14.86 0.49
N VAL A 184 -16.69 -13.80 -0.01
CA VAL A 184 -15.37 -13.86 -0.66
C VAL A 184 -14.36 -13.36 0.36
N HIS A 185 -13.53 -14.25 0.88
CA HIS A 185 -12.61 -13.96 1.97
C HIS A 185 -11.16 -14.02 1.49
N VAL A 186 -10.59 -12.84 1.29
CA VAL A 186 -9.20 -12.64 0.90
C VAL A 186 -8.38 -12.46 2.18
N THR A 187 -7.84 -13.57 2.67
CA THR A 187 -7.26 -13.69 4.01
C THR A 187 -5.89 -13.02 4.13
N GLY A 188 -5.17 -12.87 3.01
CA GLY A 188 -3.73 -12.66 3.05
C GLY A 188 -2.97 -13.95 3.41
N PRO A 189 -1.63 -13.92 3.37
CA PRO A 189 -0.81 -15.08 3.72
C PRO A 189 -0.96 -15.48 5.19
N ALA A 190 -1.13 -14.49 6.08
CA ALA A 190 -1.36 -14.75 7.50
C ALA A 190 -2.82 -15.18 7.73
N GLY A 191 -3.03 -16.47 8.03
CA GLY A 191 -4.34 -17.02 8.42
C GLY A 191 -5.13 -17.69 7.30
N HIS A 192 -4.54 -17.84 6.11
CA HIS A 192 -5.18 -18.56 5.00
C HIS A 192 -5.53 -20.00 5.35
N ASP A 193 -4.57 -20.76 5.88
CA ASP A 193 -4.75 -22.18 6.21
C ASP A 193 -5.86 -22.38 7.26
N ALA A 194 -5.91 -21.50 8.25
CA ALA A 194 -6.95 -21.53 9.28
C ALA A 194 -8.35 -21.25 8.70
N ALA A 195 -8.46 -20.31 7.76
CA ALA A 195 -9.72 -20.01 7.07
C ALA A 195 -10.17 -21.17 6.16
N VAL A 196 -9.24 -21.82 5.45
CA VAL A 196 -9.52 -23.01 4.64
C VAL A 196 -9.97 -24.18 5.54
N ALA A 197 -9.29 -24.41 6.66
CA ALA A 197 -9.69 -25.42 7.63
C ALA A 197 -11.10 -25.16 8.19
N ALA A 198 -11.44 -23.90 8.46
CA ALA A 198 -12.79 -23.51 8.87
C ALA A 198 -13.82 -23.78 7.76
N ALA A 199 -13.53 -23.42 6.51
CA ALA A 199 -14.42 -23.69 5.37
C ALA A 199 -14.70 -25.18 5.17
N ASN A 200 -13.70 -26.04 5.40
CA ASN A 200 -13.85 -27.49 5.29
C ASN A 200 -14.74 -28.11 6.37
N ARG A 201 -14.97 -27.41 7.50
CA ARG A 201 -15.89 -27.86 8.56
C ARG A 201 -17.35 -27.48 8.30
N LEU A 202 -17.62 -26.60 7.33
CA LEU A 202 -18.98 -26.20 6.96
C LEU A 202 -19.69 -27.33 6.20
N ASP A 203 -21.02 -27.32 6.22
CA ASP A 203 -21.82 -28.21 5.38
C ASP A 203 -21.64 -27.89 3.87
N PRO A 204 -22.02 -28.79 2.95
CA PRO A 204 -21.82 -28.57 1.52
C PRO A 204 -22.50 -27.31 0.96
N ALA A 205 -23.66 -26.93 1.47
CA ALA A 205 -24.41 -25.77 1.01
C ALA A 205 -23.74 -24.46 1.45
N GLN A 206 -23.27 -24.42 2.69
CA GLN A 206 -22.48 -23.31 3.25
C GLN A 206 -21.12 -23.19 2.56
N ARG A 207 -20.43 -24.32 2.34
CA ARG A 207 -19.11 -24.34 1.69
C ARG A 207 -19.17 -23.80 0.26
N ALA A 208 -20.24 -24.10 -0.48
CA ALA A 208 -20.47 -23.54 -1.82
C ALA A 208 -20.63 -22.01 -1.84
N ARG A 209 -20.88 -21.38 -0.68
CA ARG A 209 -21.08 -19.94 -0.52
C ARG A 209 -19.85 -19.24 0.11
N TYR A 210 -18.80 -19.98 0.50
CA TYR A 210 -17.61 -19.43 1.16
C TYR A 210 -16.35 -19.62 0.31
N HIS A 211 -15.92 -18.55 -0.35
CA HIS A 211 -14.77 -18.54 -1.25
C HIS A 211 -13.56 -17.95 -0.55
N VAL A 212 -12.59 -18.79 -0.18
CA VAL A 212 -11.38 -18.37 0.56
C VAL A 212 -10.20 -18.24 -0.42
N HIS A 213 -9.56 -17.08 -0.42
CA HIS A 213 -8.41 -16.77 -1.27
C HIS A 213 -7.23 -16.26 -0.42
N ALA A 214 -6.02 -16.76 -0.68
CA ALA A 214 -4.83 -16.25 0.01
C ALA A 214 -4.49 -14.82 -0.45
N TYR A 215 -4.58 -14.58 -1.75
CA TYR A 215 -4.40 -13.29 -2.38
C TYR A 215 -5.07 -13.31 -3.76
N LEU A 216 -5.65 -12.19 -4.17
CA LEU A 216 -6.17 -12.00 -5.53
C LEU A 216 -5.17 -11.10 -6.29
N HIS A 217 -4.77 -11.48 -7.49
CA HIS A 217 -3.77 -10.73 -8.26
C HIS A 217 -4.43 -9.77 -9.25
N ASP A 218 -3.92 -8.53 -9.34
CA ASP A 218 -4.25 -7.43 -10.26
C ASP A 218 -5.72 -7.40 -10.78
N ASP A 219 -6.06 -8.20 -11.78
CA ASP A 219 -7.41 -8.25 -12.38
C ASP A 219 -8.46 -8.86 -11.44
N ASP A 220 -8.07 -9.82 -10.61
CA ASP A 220 -8.98 -10.47 -9.65
C ASP A 220 -9.37 -9.52 -8.51
N MET A 221 -8.44 -8.65 -8.06
CA MET A 221 -8.75 -7.63 -7.04
C MET A 221 -9.57 -6.48 -7.61
N ALA A 222 -9.40 -6.15 -8.89
CA ALA A 222 -10.23 -5.15 -9.53
C ALA A 222 -11.68 -5.65 -9.73
N ALA A 223 -11.82 -6.98 -9.84
CA ALA A 223 -13.09 -7.68 -9.92
C ALA A 223 -13.70 -8.02 -8.55
N ALA A 224 -13.02 -7.76 -7.43
CA ALA A 224 -13.42 -8.15 -6.07
C ALA A 224 -14.40 -7.15 -5.43
#